data_AF-A0A1Q7ZVA1-F1
#
_entry.id   AF-A0A1Q7ZVA1-F1
#
_cell.length_a   1.000
_cell.length_b   1.000
_cell.length_c   1.000
_cell.angle_alpha   90.00
_cell.angle_beta   90.00
_cell.angle_gamma   90.00
#
_symmetry.space_group_name_H-M   'P 1'
#
loop_
_entity.id
_entity.type
_entity.pdbx_description
1 polymer ?
#
loop_
_entity_poly.entity_id
_entity_poly.type
_entity_poly.pdbx_seq_one_letter_code
_entity_poly.pdbx_strand_id
1 'polypeptide(L)'
;MPDKPAVFMLDKPHFQVKLHSDLLKVDLKEGARAEIEKLAEARPALRDTIGWVFQTIIPLDVHLWEIEKVTVEPSGKVNIRIPHRRDIHIPLEPLEAERLVEKMNELIPVEKERRVERQLAEQAAEKDRERQKADTQKYRLTR
;
A
#
# COMPACT_ATOMS: atom_id res chain seq x y z
N MET A 1 -8.97 -9.14 -11.06
CA MET A 1 -9.24 -7.95 -11.92
C MET A 1 -7.90 -7.48 -12.45
N PRO A 2 -7.80 -6.99 -13.70
CA PRO A 2 -6.55 -6.40 -14.18
C PRO A 2 -6.16 -5.23 -13.26
N ASP A 3 -4.86 -5.06 -13.01
CA ASP A 3 -4.34 -3.93 -12.25
C ASP A 3 -4.82 -2.63 -12.91
N LYS A 4 -5.37 -1.73 -12.11
CA LYS A 4 -5.74 -0.38 -12.57
C LYS A 4 -4.49 0.31 -13.14
N PRO A 5 -4.61 1.24 -14.10
CA PRO A 5 -3.45 1.97 -14.59
C PRO A 5 -2.76 2.72 -13.44
N ALA A 6 -1.43 2.76 -13.46
CA ALA A 6 -0.67 3.55 -12.51
C ALA A 6 -0.90 5.04 -12.78
N VAL A 7 -1.28 5.79 -11.75
CA VAL A 7 -1.45 7.26 -11.80
C VAL A 7 -0.14 7.99 -11.53
N PHE A 8 0.84 7.29 -10.95
CA PHE A 8 2.20 7.76 -10.79
C PHE A 8 3.16 6.57 -10.73
N MET A 9 4.35 6.74 -11.31
CA MET A 9 5.35 5.69 -11.40
C MET A 9 6.75 6.29 -11.26
N LEU A 10 7.56 5.66 -10.43
CA LEU A 10 9.00 5.92 -10.36
C LEU A 10 9.72 4.63 -10.67
N ASP A 11 10.62 4.70 -11.65
CA ASP A 11 11.47 3.58 -12.01
C ASP A 11 12.90 3.86 -11.52
N LYS A 12 13.35 3.11 -10.51
CA LYS A 12 14.68 3.23 -9.94
C LYS A 12 15.54 2.03 -10.35
N PRO A 13 16.87 2.09 -10.19
CA PRO A 13 17.75 1.00 -10.59
C PRO A 13 17.44 -0.34 -9.90
N HIS A 14 17.02 -0.29 -8.63
CA HIS A 14 16.85 -1.49 -7.80
C HIS A 14 15.39 -1.79 -7.43
N PHE A 15 14.49 -0.83 -7.63
CA PHE A 15 13.08 -0.98 -7.28
C PHE A 15 12.21 -0.11 -8.18
N GLN A 16 10.91 -0.36 -8.14
CA GLN A 16 9.91 0.41 -8.86
C GLN A 16 8.79 0.77 -7.89
N VAL A 17 8.34 2.02 -7.92
CA VAL A 17 7.16 2.47 -7.16
C VAL A 17 6.04 2.74 -8.15
N LYS A 18 4.90 2.11 -7.94
CA LYS A 18 3.66 2.37 -8.70
C LYS A 18 2.57 2.77 -7.73
N LEU A 19 2.02 3.95 -7.96
CA LEU A 19 0.81 4.40 -7.27
C LEU A 19 -0.35 4.22 -8.23
N HIS A 20 -1.33 3.44 -7.80
CA HIS A 20 -2.63 3.28 -8.42
C HIS A 20 -3.67 4.12 -7.67
N SER A 21 -4.90 4.15 -8.16
CA SER A 21 -5.99 4.90 -7.52
C SER A 21 -6.32 4.45 -6.08
N ASP A 22 -5.96 3.21 -5.74
CA ASP A 22 -6.38 2.49 -4.53
C ASP A 22 -5.24 1.70 -3.86
N LEU A 23 -4.07 1.64 -4.48
CA LEU A 23 -2.97 0.80 -4.05
C LEU A 23 -1.62 1.47 -4.32
N LEU A 24 -0.71 1.42 -3.35
CA LEU A 24 0.71 1.67 -3.55
C LEU A 24 1.43 0.32 -3.70
N LYS A 25 2.12 0.13 -4.81
CA LYS A 25 3.02 -1.02 -5.03
C LYS A 25 4.47 -0.55 -5.02
N VAL A 26 5.31 -1.25 -4.30
CA VAL A 26 6.77 -1.10 -4.35
C VAL A 26 7.37 -2.45 -4.67
N ASP A 27 7.97 -2.60 -5.83
CA ASP A 27 8.55 -3.86 -6.33
C ASP A 27 10.07 -3.79 -6.35
N LEU A 28 10.78 -4.84 -5.93
CA LEU A 28 12.22 -4.97 -6.19
C LEU A 28 12.44 -5.48 -7.62
N LYS A 29 13.45 -4.93 -8.30
CA LYS A 29 13.89 -5.46 -9.60
C LYS A 29 14.67 -6.76 -9.43
N GLU A 30 14.69 -7.57 -10.48
CA GLU A 30 15.44 -8.82 -10.49
C GLU A 30 16.92 -8.57 -10.18
N GLY A 31 17.52 -9.41 -9.33
CA GLY A 31 18.93 -9.27 -8.92
C GLY A 31 19.22 -8.12 -7.95
N ALA A 32 18.32 -7.15 -7.77
CA ALA A 32 18.52 -6.00 -6.90
C ALA A 32 18.82 -6.40 -5.45
N ARG A 33 18.15 -7.44 -4.94
CA ARG A 33 18.42 -7.97 -3.61
C ARG A 33 19.87 -8.45 -3.47
N ALA A 34 20.37 -9.21 -4.45
CA ALA A 34 21.73 -9.73 -4.40
C ALA A 34 22.78 -8.61 -4.54
N GLU A 35 22.52 -7.59 -5.35
CA GLU A 35 23.43 -6.44 -5.50
C GLU A 35 23.51 -5.60 -4.23
N ILE A 36 22.36 -5.32 -3.60
CA ILE A 36 22.31 -4.56 -2.37
C ILE A 36 22.94 -5.36 -1.20
N GLU A 37 22.72 -6.68 -1.12
CA GLU A 37 23.39 -7.56 -0.15
C GLU A 37 24.92 -7.53 -0.33
N LYS A 38 25.43 -7.63 -1.57
CA LYS A 38 26.86 -7.48 -1.88
C LYS A 38 27.42 -6.12 -1.48
N LEU A 39 26.66 -5.04 -1.69
CA LEU A 39 27.07 -3.69 -1.30
C LEU A 39 27.16 -3.55 0.22
N ALA A 40 26.23 -4.16 0.96
CA ALA A 40 26.24 -4.20 2.41
C ALA A 40 27.41 -5.04 2.98
N GLU A 41 27.78 -6.13 2.31
CA GLU A 41 28.98 -6.91 2.64
C GLU A 41 30.28 -6.15 2.38
N ALA A 42 30.37 -5.49 1.22
CA ALA A 42 31.54 -4.71 0.82
C ALA A 42 31.76 -3.45 1.69
N ARG A 43 30.70 -2.91 2.28
CA ARG A 43 30.74 -1.74 3.15
C ARG A 43 29.97 -2.00 4.44
N PRO A 44 30.63 -2.55 5.47
CA PRO A 44 29.99 -2.87 6.76
C PRO A 44 29.28 -1.67 7.41
N ALA A 45 29.81 -0.46 7.22
CA ALA A 45 29.18 0.79 7.71
C ALA A 45 27.81 1.09 7.08
N LEU A 46 27.53 0.55 5.88
CA LEU A 46 26.24 0.69 5.21
C LEU A 46 25.28 -0.44 5.58
N ARG A 47 25.74 -1.49 6.28
CA ARG A 47 24.94 -2.68 6.58
C ARG A 47 23.71 -2.36 7.42
N ASP A 48 23.81 -1.44 8.36
CA ASP A 48 22.67 -0.99 9.18
C ASP A 48 21.70 -0.12 8.39
N THR A 49 22.22 0.75 7.51
CA THR A 49 21.40 1.62 6.65
C THR A 49 20.66 0.81 5.59
N ILE A 50 21.36 -0.14 4.96
CA ILE A 50 20.85 -1.02 3.92
C ILE A 50 19.94 -2.10 4.50
N GLY A 51 20.25 -2.64 5.68
CA GLY A 51 19.41 -3.60 6.39
C GLY A 51 18.05 -3.01 6.76
N TRP A 52 18.00 -1.73 7.12
CA TRP A 52 16.75 -0.99 7.32
C TRP A 52 15.97 -0.81 6.01
N VAL A 53 16.65 -0.45 4.91
CA VAL A 53 16.06 -0.36 3.56
C VAL A 53 15.47 -1.72 3.12
N PHE A 54 16.12 -2.84 3.43
CA PHE A 54 15.60 -4.17 3.13
C PHE A 54 14.36 -4.57 3.94
N GLN A 55 14.17 -4.03 5.14
CA GLN A 55 12.94 -4.27 5.90
C GLN A 55 11.76 -3.45 5.34
N THR A 56 12.03 -2.31 4.70
CA THR A 56 11.00 -1.42 4.14
C THR A 56 10.74 -1.60 2.64
N ILE A 57 11.70 -2.09 1.83
CA ILE A 57 11.57 -2.37 0.38
C ILE A 57 11.47 -3.88 0.10
N ILE A 58 10.81 -4.66 0.96
CA ILE A 58 10.25 -5.95 0.50
C ILE A 58 9.13 -5.60 -0.49
N PRO A 59 8.88 -6.39 -1.56
CA PRO A 59 7.71 -6.16 -2.42
C PRO A 59 6.47 -5.93 -1.56
N LEU A 60 5.92 -4.73 -1.68
CA LEU A 60 4.93 -4.21 -0.75
C LEU A 60 3.76 -3.65 -1.53
N ASP A 61 2.62 -4.30 -1.35
CA ASP A 61 1.31 -3.84 -1.82
C ASP A 61 0.54 -3.31 -0.60
N VAL A 62 0.33 -1.99 -0.54
CA VAL A 62 -0.45 -1.32 0.52
C VAL A 62 -1.68 -0.67 -0.06
N HIS A 63 -2.86 -0.97 0.49
CA HIS A 63 -4.05 -0.25 0.12
C HIS A 63 -4.06 1.16 0.69
N LEU A 64 -4.46 2.16 -0.11
CA LEU A 64 -4.43 3.56 0.33
C LEU A 64 -5.36 3.82 1.52
N TRP A 65 -6.45 3.06 1.67
CA TRP A 65 -7.36 3.18 2.82
C TRP A 65 -6.75 2.71 4.15
N GLU A 66 -5.70 1.87 4.12
CA GLU A 66 -4.99 1.39 5.31
C GLU A 66 -3.97 2.41 5.84
N ILE A 67 -3.62 3.41 5.01
CA ILE A 67 -2.59 4.39 5.34
C ILE A 67 -3.18 5.47 6.25
N GLU A 68 -2.54 5.69 7.39
CA GLU A 68 -2.91 6.77 8.32
C GLU A 68 -2.41 8.11 7.81
N LYS A 69 -1.11 8.19 7.50
CA LYS A 69 -0.43 9.43 7.13
C LYS A 69 0.77 9.15 6.23
N VAL A 70 1.05 10.08 5.32
CA VAL A 70 2.26 10.11 4.50
C VAL A 70 2.99 11.43 4.70
N THR A 71 4.30 11.39 4.95
CA THR A 71 5.14 12.58 5.16
C THR A 71 6.51 12.41 4.53
N VAL A 72 7.14 13.52 4.14
CA VAL A 72 8.56 13.54 3.80
C VAL A 72 9.36 13.81 5.08
N GLU A 73 10.35 12.97 5.37
CA GLU A 73 11.27 13.17 6.48
C GLU A 73 12.34 14.22 6.14
N PRO A 74 12.94 14.87 7.14
CA PRO A 74 14.11 15.74 6.93
C PRO A 74 15.29 15.05 6.24
N SER A 75 15.34 13.71 6.31
CA SER A 75 16.32 12.86 5.64
C SER A 75 16.10 12.72 4.13
N GLY A 76 15.02 13.29 3.58
CA GLY A 76 14.59 13.16 2.18
C GLY A 76 13.79 11.88 1.90
N LYS A 77 13.55 11.04 2.90
CA LYS A 77 12.83 9.77 2.75
C LYS A 77 11.32 9.97 2.88
N VAL A 78 10.53 9.22 2.11
CA VAL A 78 9.08 9.17 2.29
C VAL A 78 8.75 8.21 3.41
N ASN A 79 8.08 8.70 4.46
CA ASN A 79 7.55 7.91 5.55
C ASN A 79 6.04 7.69 5.37
N ILE A 80 5.61 6.43 5.39
CA ILE A 80 4.23 5.99 5.29
C ILE A 80 3.88 5.27 6.58
N ARG A 81 2.95 5.87 7.34
CA ARG A 81 2.49 5.34 8.62
C ARG A 81 1.23 4.51 8.43
N ILE A 82 1.27 3.28 8.95
CA ILE A 82 0.16 2.31 8.90
C ILE A 82 -0.13 1.83 10.32
N PRO A 83 -1.35 2.02 10.87
CA PRO A 83 -1.62 1.78 12.30
C PRO A 83 -1.33 0.36 12.80
N HIS A 84 -1.45 -0.64 11.93
CA HIS A 84 -1.34 -2.06 12.28
C HIS A 84 -0.07 -2.74 11.78
N ARG A 85 0.90 -1.97 11.27
CA ARG A 85 2.16 -2.46 10.72
C ARG A 85 3.31 -1.54 11.11
N ARG A 86 4.55 -1.96 10.83
CA ARG A 86 5.71 -1.08 10.93
C ARG A 86 5.62 0.00 9.84
N ASP A 87 6.03 1.21 10.20
CA ASP A 87 6.14 2.32 9.25
C ASP A 87 7.08 1.96 8.10
N ILE A 88 6.72 2.42 6.91
CA ILE A 88 7.45 2.14 5.68
C ILE A 88 8.21 3.39 5.28
N HIS A 89 9.50 3.21 4.99
CA HIS A 89 10.36 4.27 4.53
C HIS A 89 10.91 3.97 3.14
N ILE A 90 10.58 4.83 2.18
CA ILE A 90 11.02 4.72 0.78
C ILE A 90 12.09 5.80 0.53
N PRO A 91 13.33 5.41 0.21
CA PRO A 91 14.37 6.37 -0.14
C PRO A 91 14.13 6.91 -1.55
N LEU A 92 13.75 8.18 -1.66
CA LEU A 92 13.52 8.88 -2.93
C LEU A 92 14.29 10.20 -2.94
N GLU A 93 14.46 10.78 -4.13
CA GLU A 93 14.98 12.15 -4.22
C GLU A 93 13.92 13.14 -3.68
N PRO A 94 14.30 14.28 -3.07
CA PRO A 94 13.36 15.19 -2.43
C PRO A 94 12.18 15.61 -3.32
N LEU A 95 12.46 15.97 -4.58
CA LEU A 95 11.42 16.37 -5.54
C LEU A 95 10.45 15.23 -5.90
N GLU A 96 10.96 13.99 -5.99
CA GLU A 96 10.13 12.83 -6.27
C GLU A 96 9.31 12.42 -5.05
N ALA A 97 9.91 12.52 -3.86
CA ALA A 97 9.28 12.30 -2.58
C ALA A 97 8.08 13.24 -2.40
N GLU A 98 8.28 14.54 -2.59
CA GLU A 98 7.21 15.54 -2.50
C GLU A 98 6.05 15.24 -3.45
N ARG A 99 6.35 14.94 -4.73
CA ARG A 99 5.33 14.61 -5.73
C ARG A 99 4.57 13.32 -5.40
N LEU A 100 5.24 12.32 -4.83
CA LEU A 100 4.59 11.09 -4.39
C LEU A 100 3.66 11.37 -3.21
N VAL A 101 4.15 12.10 -2.20
CA VAL A 101 3.37 12.45 -1.00
C VAL A 101 2.14 13.30 -1.35
N GLU A 102 2.30 14.27 -2.24
CA GLU A 102 1.20 15.10 -2.74
C GLU A 102 0.08 14.23 -3.34
N LYS A 103 0.42 13.38 -4.32
CA LYS A 103 -0.56 12.48 -4.95
C LYS A 103 -1.18 11.49 -3.96
N MET A 104 -0.41 10.98 -3.01
CA MET A 104 -0.95 10.07 -1.99
C MET A 104 -1.95 10.79 -1.08
N ASN A 105 -1.64 12.01 -0.65
CA ASN A 105 -2.54 12.81 0.19
C ASN A 105 -3.84 13.20 -0.54
N GLU A 106 -3.82 13.33 -1.87
CA GLU A 106 -5.03 13.50 -2.68
C GLU A 106 -5.88 12.22 -2.75
N LEU A 107 -5.25 11.05 -2.93
CA LEU A 107 -5.95 9.79 -3.18
C LEU A 107 -6.41 9.05 -1.92
N ILE A 108 -5.67 9.17 -0.81
CA ILE A 108 -5.98 8.47 0.46
C ILE A 108 -7.39 8.83 0.97
N PRO A 109 -7.80 10.10 1.08
CA PRO A 109 -9.15 10.45 1.52
C PRO A 109 -10.23 9.87 0.62
N VAL A 110 -10.03 9.96 -0.69
CA VAL A 110 -10.97 9.45 -1.71
C VAL A 110 -11.16 7.93 -1.57
N GLU A 111 -10.08 7.17 -1.40
CA GLU A 111 -10.20 5.71 -1.24
C GLU A 111 -10.75 5.32 0.14
N LYS A 112 -10.51 6.10 1.20
CA LYS A 112 -11.15 5.89 2.51
C LYS A 112 -12.67 6.04 2.44
N GLU A 113 -13.16 7.09 1.79
CA GLU A 113 -14.60 7.29 1.57
C GLU A 113 -15.21 6.13 0.77
N ARG A 114 -14.58 5.75 -0.34
CA ARG A 114 -15.01 4.58 -1.14
C ARG A 114 -15.03 3.29 -0.34
N ARG A 115 -14.09 3.09 0.59
CA ARG A 115 -14.07 1.88 1.44
C ARG A 115 -15.26 1.85 2.38
N VAL A 116 -15.64 3.00 2.95
CA VAL A 116 -16.84 3.12 3.80
C VAL A 116 -18.10 2.81 3.00
N GLU A 117 -18.25 3.38 1.80
CA GLU A 117 -19.40 3.10 0.92
C GLU A 117 -19.50 1.61 0.56
N ARG A 118 -18.37 0.98 0.20
CA ARG A 118 -18.32 -0.47 -0.07
C ARG A 118 -18.74 -1.29 1.14
N GLN A 119 -18.28 -0.93 2.34
CA GLN A 119 -18.66 -1.63 3.59
C GLN A 119 -20.16 -1.51 3.87
N LEU A 120 -20.75 -0.33 3.67
CA LEU A 120 -22.20 -0.14 3.85
C LEU A 120 -23.01 -0.97 2.85
N ALA A 121 -22.58 -1.01 1.58
CA ALA A 121 -23.21 -1.82 0.55
C ALA A 121 -23.10 -3.33 0.85
N GLU A 122 -21.94 -3.78 1.30
CA GLU A 122 -21.70 -5.17 1.73
C GLU A 122 -22.64 -5.56 2.89
N GLN A 123 -22.76 -4.71 3.91
CA GLN A 123 -23.66 -4.94 5.05
C GLN A 123 -25.14 -4.95 4.65
N ALA A 124 -25.55 -4.07 3.73
CA ALA A 124 -26.92 -4.06 3.22
C ALA A 124 -27.24 -5.35 2.45
N ALA A 125 -26.34 -5.77 1.57
CA ALA A 125 -26.48 -7.02 0.81
C ALA A 125 -26.51 -8.25 1.72
N GLU A 126 -25.72 -8.27 2.79
CA GLU A 126 -25.74 -9.34 3.78
C GLU A 126 -27.09 -9.40 4.52
N LYS A 127 -27.60 -8.28 5.01
CA LYS A 127 -28.92 -8.19 5.65
C LYS A 127 -30.05 -8.66 4.73
N ASP A 128 -30.00 -8.29 3.44
CA ASP A 128 -31.00 -8.74 2.47
C ASP A 128 -30.92 -10.25 2.21
N ARG A 129 -29.71 -10.81 2.13
CA ARG A 129 -29.51 -12.26 2.04
C ARG A 129 -30.03 -12.99 3.28
N GLU A 130 -29.82 -12.45 4.47
CA GLU A 130 -30.34 -13.02 5.71
C GLU A 130 -31.87 -13.00 5.76
N ARG A 131 -32.50 -11.89 5.36
CA ARG A 131 -33.97 -11.78 5.24
C ARG A 131 -34.53 -12.82 4.27
N GLN A 132 -33.95 -12.93 3.07
CA GLN A 132 -34.36 -13.92 2.08
C GLN A 132 -34.23 -15.36 2.59
N LYS A 133 -33.14 -15.68 3.31
CA LYS A 133 -32.96 -16.99 3.94
C LYS A 133 -34.02 -17.25 5.02
N ALA A 134 -34.29 -16.28 5.88
CA ALA A 134 -35.28 -16.39 6.95
C ALA A 134 -36.70 -16.61 6.40
N ASP A 135 -37.07 -15.87 5.35
CA ASP A 135 -38.38 -16.03 4.71
C ASP A 135 -38.50 -17.40 4.04
N THR A 136 -37.47 -17.83 3.30
CA THR A 136 -37.43 -19.17 2.69
C THR A 136 -37.54 -20.28 3.73
N GLN A 137 -36.94 -20.11 4.91
CA GLN A 137 -36.99 -21.08 6.00
C GLN A 137 -38.38 -21.12 6.67
N LYS A 138 -39.05 -19.98 6.84
CA LYS A 138 -40.44 -19.91 7.32
C LYS A 138 -41.41 -20.64 6.40
N TYR A 139 -41.30 -20.43 5.08
CA TYR A 139 -42.13 -21.13 4.08
C TYR A 139 -41.89 -22.65 4.03
N ARG A 140 -40.71 -23.13 4.41
CA ARG A 140 -40.43 -24.58 4.52
C ARG A 140 -41.01 -25.22 5.78
N LEU A 141 -41.16 -24.49 6.88
CA LEU A 141 -41.66 -24.99 8.16
C LEU A 141 -43.19 -24.99 8.28
N THR A 142 -43.88 -24.33 7.34
CA THR A 142 -45.35 -24.22 7.28
C THR A 142 -46.01 -25.18 6.28
N ARG A 143 -45.23 -26.09 5.70
CA ARG A 143 -45.66 -27.20 4.84
C ARG A 143 -45.43 -28.53 5.54
#